data_AF-A0A916ZC36-F1
#
_entry.id   AF-A0A916ZC36-F1
#
_cell.length_a   1.000
_cell.length_b   1.000
_cell.length_c   1.000
_cell.angle_alpha   90.00
_cell.angle_beta   90.00
_cell.angle_gamma   90.00
#
_symmetry.space_group_name_H-M   'P 1'
#
loop_
_entity.id
_entity.type
_entity.pdbx_description
1 polymer ?
#
loop_
_entity_poly.entity_id
_entity_poly.type
_entity_poly.pdbx_seq_one_letter_code
_entity_poly.pdbx_strand_id
1 'polypeptide(L)'
;MLDFSFELIDDSMINIHYQYGSTVFIFTLFVRDEEWTLHPFDGILLQNKEMCAIVVTELLKNKDFHVLLARENITLSSLRTSIDLRPDSAEDNRPSSSRQARDEKTDFIEEHSFEDILELEKELVQERLAFYQDIIQRMYMDGYGPEDTEFNKVQSLIRIYKDTYERLGSLDDFDLKGKSGKRW
;
A
#
# COMPACT_ATOMS: atom_id res chain seq x y z
N MET A 1 13.60 1.35 32.20
CA MET A 1 12.43 1.49 31.32
C MET A 1 12.69 0.58 30.14
N LEU A 2 11.71 -0.13 29.59
CA LEU A 2 11.94 -0.94 28.40
C LEU A 2 12.07 0.01 27.22
N ASP A 3 13.25 0.10 26.62
CA ASP A 3 13.52 0.99 25.49
C ASP A 3 12.92 0.46 24.17
N PHE A 4 12.28 -0.71 24.24
CA PHE A 4 11.66 -1.43 23.13
C PHE A 4 10.46 -2.25 23.62
N SER A 5 9.35 -2.18 22.90
CA SER A 5 8.23 -3.11 23.04
C SER A 5 7.58 -3.36 21.68
N PHE A 6 6.81 -4.45 21.57
CA PHE A 6 6.14 -4.80 20.32
C PHE A 6 4.78 -5.45 20.59
N GLU A 7 3.92 -5.39 19.59
CA GLU A 7 2.60 -6.00 19.55
C GLU A 7 2.44 -6.73 18.22
N LEU A 8 2.20 -8.04 18.29
CA LEU A 8 1.82 -8.84 17.11
C LEU A 8 0.37 -8.54 16.79
N ILE A 9 0.11 -7.98 15.61
CA ILE A 9 -1.26 -7.78 15.13
C ILE A 9 -1.71 -9.08 14.46
N ASP A 10 -0.95 -9.53 13.47
CA ASP A 10 -1.19 -10.74 12.67
C ASP A 10 0.16 -11.39 12.29
N ASP A 11 0.13 -12.59 11.69
CA ASP A 11 1.32 -13.35 11.24
C ASP A 11 2.20 -12.60 10.22
N SER A 12 1.68 -11.53 9.61
CA SER A 12 2.37 -10.71 8.61
C SER A 12 2.53 -9.25 9.03
N MET A 13 2.20 -8.89 10.27
CA MET A 13 2.20 -7.51 10.75
C MET A 13 2.51 -7.40 12.24
N ILE A 14 3.57 -6.65 12.56
CA ILE A 14 4.06 -6.42 13.92
C ILE A 14 4.22 -4.92 14.13
N ASN A 15 3.61 -4.39 15.18
CA ASN A 15 3.85 -3.02 15.64
C ASN A 15 4.98 -2.99 16.64
N ILE A 16 5.87 -2.02 16.49
CA ILE A 16 7.07 -1.84 17.28
C ILE A 16 7.04 -0.44 17.88
N HIS A 17 7.24 -0.36 19.19
CA HIS A 17 7.40 0.88 19.93
C HIS A 17 8.85 0.97 20.37
N TYR A 18 9.57 1.95 19.87
CA TYR A 18 10.98 2.15 20.16
C TYR A 18 11.21 3.50 20.84
N GLN A 19 11.78 3.48 22.03
CA GLN A 19 12.11 4.68 22.76
C GLN A 19 13.47 5.21 22.32
N TYR A 20 13.49 6.40 21.71
CA TYR A 20 14.70 7.09 21.31
C TYR A 20 14.80 8.42 22.07
N GLY A 21 15.72 8.47 23.04
CA GLY A 21 15.82 9.58 23.98
C GLY A 21 14.57 9.68 24.86
N SER A 22 13.89 10.82 24.81
CA SER A 22 12.66 11.08 25.58
C SER A 22 11.36 10.79 24.82
N THR A 23 11.45 10.31 23.58
CA THR A 23 10.30 10.14 22.68
C THR A 23 10.16 8.69 22.26
N VAL A 24 8.93 8.20 22.19
CA VAL A 24 8.61 6.86 21.67
C VAL A 24 8.18 7.00 20.21
N PHE A 25 8.86 6.27 19.33
CA PHE A 25 8.53 6.19 17.92
C PHE A 25 7.84 4.86 17.62
N ILE A 26 6.87 4.91 16.71
CA ILE A 26 6.09 3.74 16.30
C ILE A 26 6.53 3.32 14.90
N PHE A 27 6.86 2.04 14.78
CA PHE A 27 7.17 1.39 13.52
C PHE A 27 6.23 0.23 13.28
N THR A 28 5.94 -0.03 12.02
CA THR A 28 5.23 -1.22 11.58
C THR A 28 6.20 -2.06 10.75
N LEU A 29 6.32 -3.32 11.14
CA LEU A 29 7.04 -4.35 10.40
C LEU A 29 5.99 -5.23 9.74
N PHE A 30 5.95 -5.24 8.41
CA PHE A 30 4.93 -5.98 7.66
C PHE A 30 5.52 -6.68 6.43
N VAL A 31 4.83 -7.71 5.93
CA VAL A 31 5.24 -8.38 4.70
C VAL A 31 4.69 -7.64 3.48
N ARG A 32 5.55 -7.32 2.53
CA ARG A 32 5.20 -6.78 1.22
C ARG A 32 6.07 -7.46 0.17
N ASP A 33 5.46 -7.99 -0.88
CA ASP A 33 6.17 -8.68 -1.97
C ASP A 33 7.10 -9.81 -1.48
N GLU A 34 6.62 -10.60 -0.50
CA GLU A 34 7.37 -11.68 0.18
C GLU A 34 8.59 -11.22 1.03
N GLU A 35 8.83 -9.92 1.16
CA GLU A 35 9.90 -9.34 1.98
C GLU A 35 9.34 -8.59 3.22
N TRP A 36 10.03 -8.71 4.36
CA TRP A 36 9.68 -7.96 5.57
C TRP A 36 10.15 -6.51 5.46
N THR A 37 9.21 -5.58 5.53
CA THR A 37 9.43 -4.15 5.40
C THR A 37 9.13 -3.43 6.71
N LEU A 38 10.09 -2.64 7.18
CA LEU A 38 9.96 -1.74 8.31
C LEU A 38 9.56 -0.34 7.83
N HIS A 39 8.50 0.21 8.42
CA HIS A 39 7.97 1.52 8.11
C HIS A 39 7.68 2.33 9.36
N PRO A 40 8.14 3.59 9.47
CA PRO A 40 7.72 4.44 10.56
C PRO A 40 6.29 4.92 10.33
N PHE A 41 5.44 4.77 11.35
CA PHE A 41 4.08 5.29 11.31
C PHE A 41 4.02 6.76 11.76
N ASP A 42 5.05 7.24 12.46
CA ASP A 42 5.09 8.57 13.04
C ASP A 42 5.36 9.66 11.97
N GLY A 43 4.41 10.60 11.84
CA GLY A 43 4.49 11.74 10.92
C GLY A 43 5.74 12.61 11.12
N ILE A 44 6.31 12.64 12.34
CA ILE A 44 7.55 13.37 12.63
C ILE A 44 8.73 12.75 11.87
N LEU A 45 8.80 11.42 11.81
CA LEU A 45 9.86 10.71 11.09
C LEU A 45 9.66 10.75 9.58
N LEU A 46 8.42 10.76 9.12
CA LEU A 46 8.09 10.89 7.69
C LEU A 46 8.47 12.27 7.13
N GLN A 47 8.29 13.34 7.91
CA GLN A 47 8.65 14.70 7.51
C GLN A 47 10.16 14.99 7.66
N ASN A 48 10.85 14.27 8.55
CA ASN A 48 12.28 14.44 8.81
C ASN A 48 13.05 13.14 8.51
N LYS A 49 13.43 12.96 7.24
CA LYS A 49 14.14 11.78 6.74
C LYS A 49 15.49 11.53 7.42
N GLU A 50 16.23 12.59 7.74
CA GLU A 50 17.51 12.49 8.44
C GLU A 50 17.33 11.88 9.84
N MET A 51 16.33 12.37 10.58
CA MET A 51 15.99 11.83 11.88
C MET A 51 15.52 10.38 11.78
N CYS A 52 14.70 10.07 10.79
CA CYS A 52 14.28 8.70 10.53
C CYS A 52 15.46 7.76 10.29
N ALA A 53 16.43 8.18 9.47
CA ALA A 53 17.63 7.40 9.19
C ALA A 53 18.42 7.07 10.47
N ILE A 54 18.57 8.05 11.37
CA ILE A 54 19.25 7.88 12.65
C ILE A 54 18.49 6.88 13.55
N VAL A 55 17.19 7.10 13.74
CA VAL A 55 16.37 6.28 14.64
C VAL A 55 16.29 4.84 14.14
N VAL A 56 16.09 4.63 12.83
CA VAL A 56 16.05 3.30 12.22
C VAL A 56 17.41 2.61 12.35
N THR A 57 18.52 3.32 12.10
CA THR A 57 19.87 2.74 12.24
C THR A 57 20.14 2.27 13.66
N GLU A 58 19.67 3.00 14.67
CA GLU A 58 19.80 2.60 16.07
C GLU A 58 18.85 1.44 16.43
N LEU A 59 17.62 1.45 15.93
CA LEU A 59 16.68 0.32 16.07
C LEU A 59 17.25 -0.97 15.47
N LEU A 60 17.87 -0.90 14.28
CA LEU A 60 18.52 -2.05 13.63
C LEU A 60 19.73 -2.58 14.42
N LYS A 61 20.28 -1.82 15.37
CA LYS A 61 21.33 -2.29 16.29
C LYS A 61 20.80 -2.74 17.65
N ASN A 62 19.51 -2.55 17.91
CA ASN A 62 18.90 -2.88 19.19
C ASN A 62 18.80 -4.40 19.38
N LYS A 63 19.24 -4.89 20.55
CA LYS A 63 19.27 -6.32 20.87
C LYS A 63 17.87 -6.94 20.98
N ASP A 64 16.92 -6.22 21.58
CA ASP A 64 15.56 -6.71 21.76
C ASP A 64 14.83 -6.81 20.42
N PHE A 65 15.13 -5.90 19.50
CA PHE A 65 14.68 -5.99 18.11
C PHE A 65 15.26 -7.23 17.41
N HIS A 66 16.54 -7.56 17.59
CA HIS A 66 17.11 -8.80 17.03
C HIS A 66 16.46 -10.06 17.59
N VAL A 67 16.16 -10.06 18.89
CA VAL A 67 15.45 -11.17 19.55
C VAL A 67 14.04 -11.33 18.97
N LEU A 68 13.32 -10.21 18.74
CA LEU A 68 12.02 -10.23 18.06
C LEU A 68 12.13 -10.86 16.67
N LEU A 69 13.07 -10.39 15.83
CA LEU A 69 13.24 -10.92 14.48
C LEU A 69 13.54 -12.42 14.49
N ALA A 70 14.44 -12.87 15.38
CA ALA A 70 14.77 -14.28 15.51
C ALA A 70 13.58 -15.14 15.97
N ARG A 71 12.74 -14.61 16.86
CA ARG A 71 11.53 -15.28 17.35
C ARG A 71 10.51 -15.48 16.23
N GLU A 72 10.33 -14.48 15.38
CA GLU A 72 9.38 -14.50 14.26
C GLU A 72 9.99 -15.07 12.97
N ASN A 73 11.18 -15.69 13.07
CA ASN A 73 11.91 -16.29 11.94
C ASN A 73 12.19 -15.30 10.78
N ILE A 74 12.40 -14.02 11.12
CA ILE A 74 12.70 -12.93 10.19
C ILE A 74 14.22 -12.76 10.13
N THR A 75 14.80 -12.83 8.93
CA THR A 75 16.24 -12.60 8.77
C THR A 75 16.53 -11.10 8.71
N LEU A 76 17.45 -10.61 9.54
CA LEU A 76 17.83 -9.19 9.53
C LEU A 76 18.33 -8.73 8.14
N SER A 77 19.01 -9.61 7.39
CA SER A 77 19.51 -9.30 6.05
C SER A 77 18.42 -9.23 4.96
N SER A 78 17.23 -9.80 5.21
CA SER A 78 16.08 -9.70 4.29
C SER A 78 15.15 -8.54 4.64
N LEU A 79 15.47 -7.77 5.69
CA LEU A 79 14.64 -6.67 6.16
C LEU A 79 14.87 -5.44 5.29
N ARG A 80 13.79 -4.91 4.74
CA ARG A 80 13.77 -3.66 3.99
C ARG A 80 13.28 -2.52 4.86
N THR A 81 13.76 -1.32 4.57
CA THR A 81 13.20 -0.09 5.15
C THR A 81 12.47 0.63 4.05
N SER A 82 11.23 1.01 4.31
CA SER A 82 10.39 1.77 3.38
C SER A 82 10.88 3.19 3.09
N ILE A 83 11.91 3.66 3.81
CA ILE A 83 12.52 4.97 3.64
C ILE A 83 13.99 4.76 3.29
N ASP A 84 14.46 5.56 2.33
CA ASP A 84 15.87 5.62 1.98
C ASP A 84 16.67 6.28 3.12
N LEU A 85 17.54 5.49 3.75
CA LEU A 85 18.33 5.91 4.91
C LEU A 85 19.61 6.65 4.53
N ARG A 86 19.86 6.91 3.23
CA ARG A 86 21.09 7.57 2.76
C ARG A 86 20.83 9.03 2.39
N PRO A 87 21.31 9.99 3.20
CA PRO A 87 21.44 11.38 2.77
C PRO A 87 22.73 11.50 1.93
N ASP A 88 22.59 11.91 0.66
CA ASP A 88 23.67 12.29 -0.26
C ASP A 88 24.84 11.30 -0.49
N SER A 89 24.70 10.50 -1.56
CA SER A 89 25.85 10.17 -2.42
C SER A 89 25.38 10.08 -3.87
N ALA A 90 25.47 11.22 -4.57
CA ALA A 90 25.71 11.20 -5.99
C ALA A 90 27.03 10.44 -6.24
N GLU A 91 27.01 9.59 -7.27
CA GLU A 91 28.16 8.83 -7.79
C GLU A 91 28.67 7.64 -6.95
N ASP A 92 28.03 6.48 -7.14
CA ASP A 92 28.81 5.30 -7.53
C ASP A 92 27.97 4.33 -8.38
N ASN A 93 28.40 4.13 -9.62
CA ASN A 93 27.80 3.22 -10.59
C ASN A 93 28.27 1.78 -10.31
N ARG A 94 27.43 0.99 -9.62
CA ARG A 94 27.34 -0.48 -9.79
C ARG A 94 25.86 -0.87 -9.84
N PRO A 95 25.46 -1.82 -10.70
CA PRO A 95 24.05 -2.04 -11.02
C PRO A 95 23.39 -2.81 -9.87
N SER A 96 22.87 -2.07 -8.89
CA SER A 96 21.79 -2.55 -8.03
C SER A 96 20.51 -1.93 -8.58
N SER A 97 19.59 -2.80 -8.99
CA SER A 97 18.29 -2.56 -9.60
C SER A 97 17.30 -1.82 -8.67
N SER A 98 17.70 -0.69 -8.08
CA SER A 98 16.89 0.03 -7.09
C SER A 98 17.02 1.56 -7.22
N ARG A 99 17.21 2.06 -8.44
CA ARG A 99 16.76 3.42 -8.79
C ARG A 99 15.35 3.29 -9.35
N GLN A 100 14.45 4.11 -8.82
CA GLN A 100 13.03 4.23 -9.18
C GLN A 100 12.08 3.26 -8.45
N ALA A 101 12.05 3.34 -7.13
CA ALA A 101 10.76 3.48 -6.46
C ALA A 101 10.68 4.93 -5.95
N ARG A 102 10.79 5.88 -6.88
CA ARG A 102 10.05 7.13 -6.69
C ARG A 102 8.61 6.62 -6.57
N ASP A 103 8.05 6.80 -5.37
CA ASP A 103 6.85 6.10 -4.91
C ASP A 103 5.86 6.06 -6.06
N GLU A 104 5.59 4.88 -6.63
CA GLU A 104 4.82 4.76 -7.89
C GLU A 104 3.49 5.49 -7.78
N LYS A 105 2.97 5.62 -6.55
CA LYS A 105 1.80 6.41 -6.20
C LYS A 105 2.05 7.91 -6.27
N THR A 106 3.19 8.39 -5.79
CA THR A 106 3.60 9.80 -5.92
C THR A 106 3.84 10.16 -7.38
N ASP A 107 4.51 9.31 -8.16
CA ASP A 107 4.66 9.51 -9.60
C ASP A 107 3.30 9.47 -10.31
N PHE A 108 2.45 8.50 -9.98
CA PHE A 108 1.10 8.40 -10.52
C PHE A 108 0.24 9.63 -10.21
N ILE A 109 0.32 10.17 -9.00
CA ILE A 109 -0.39 11.40 -8.59
C ILE A 109 0.18 12.64 -9.31
N GLU A 110 1.49 12.70 -9.54
CA GLU A 110 2.11 13.82 -10.26
C GLU A 110 1.83 13.74 -11.78
N GLU A 111 1.66 12.55 -12.33
CA GLU A 111 1.49 12.29 -13.77
C GLU A 111 0.04 12.28 -14.24
N HIS A 112 -0.93 12.00 -13.36
CA HIS A 112 -2.34 11.86 -13.72
C HIS A 112 -3.19 12.94 -13.06
N SER A 113 -4.05 13.58 -13.86
CA SER A 113 -5.12 14.41 -13.32
C SER A 113 -6.19 13.54 -12.67
N PHE A 114 -7.06 14.15 -11.86
CA PHE A 114 -8.21 13.43 -11.30
C PHE A 114 -9.12 12.85 -12.39
N GLU A 115 -9.26 13.54 -13.52
CA GLU A 115 -10.04 13.08 -14.68
C GLU A 115 -9.41 11.81 -15.28
N ASP A 116 -8.08 11.79 -15.43
CA ASP A 116 -7.34 10.62 -15.93
C ASP A 116 -7.48 9.43 -14.96
N ILE A 117 -7.37 9.67 -13.65
CA ILE A 117 -7.55 8.63 -12.61
C ILE A 117 -8.98 8.08 -12.65
N LEU A 118 -9.97 8.95 -12.84
CA LEU A 118 -11.38 8.55 -12.93
C LEU A 118 -11.65 7.73 -14.19
N GLU A 119 -11.05 8.08 -15.32
CA GLU A 119 -11.16 7.32 -16.57
C GLU A 119 -10.51 5.94 -16.45
N LEU A 120 -9.30 5.86 -15.88
CA LEU A 120 -8.62 4.59 -15.59
C LEU A 120 -9.48 3.68 -14.69
N GLU A 121 -10.11 4.24 -13.66
CA GLU A 121 -10.98 3.45 -12.76
C GLU A 121 -12.26 2.99 -13.47
N LYS A 122 -12.86 3.83 -14.34
CA LYS A 122 -14.01 3.44 -15.17
C LYS A 122 -13.65 2.29 -16.11
N GLU A 123 -12.47 2.32 -16.74
CA GLU A 123 -11.99 1.25 -17.61
C GLU A 123 -11.82 -0.08 -16.85
N LEU A 124 -11.21 -0.05 -15.66
CA LEU A 124 -11.03 -1.23 -14.82
C LEU A 124 -12.38 -1.84 -14.40
N VAL A 125 -13.33 -1.01 -13.99
CA VAL A 125 -14.67 -1.46 -13.63
C VAL A 125 -15.39 -2.07 -14.84
N GLN A 126 -15.22 -1.48 -16.02
CA GLN A 126 -15.80 -1.99 -17.27
C GLN A 126 -15.20 -3.34 -17.68
N GLU A 127 -13.89 -3.52 -17.56
CA GLU A 127 -13.22 -4.80 -17.83
C GLU A 127 -13.73 -5.90 -16.90
N ARG A 128 -13.82 -5.61 -15.59
CA ARG A 128 -14.36 -6.55 -14.61
C ARG A 128 -15.82 -6.90 -14.87
N LEU A 129 -16.62 -5.93 -15.26
CA LEU A 129 -18.01 -6.14 -15.63
C LEU A 129 -18.15 -7.05 -16.86
N ALA A 130 -17.31 -6.86 -17.89
CA ALA A 130 -17.28 -7.73 -19.06
C ALA A 130 -16.86 -9.17 -18.70
N PHE A 131 -15.86 -9.32 -17.83
CA PHE A 131 -15.41 -10.62 -17.33
C PHE A 131 -16.53 -11.39 -16.62
N TYR A 132 -17.25 -10.77 -15.69
CA TYR A 132 -18.36 -11.45 -15.00
C TYR A 132 -19.56 -11.71 -15.91
N GLN A 133 -19.78 -10.88 -16.94
CA GLN A 133 -20.78 -11.16 -17.97
C GLN A 133 -20.43 -12.39 -18.81
N ASP A 134 -19.16 -12.61 -19.14
CA ASP A 134 -18.73 -13.85 -19.81
C ASP A 134 -18.94 -15.07 -18.89
N ILE A 135 -18.60 -14.94 -17.61
CA ILE A 135 -18.85 -16.02 -16.63
C ILE A 135 -20.34 -16.37 -16.56
N ILE A 136 -21.23 -15.38 -16.42
CA ILE A 136 -22.67 -15.68 -16.31
C ILE A 136 -23.24 -16.26 -17.61
N GLN A 137 -22.72 -15.85 -18.77
CA GLN A 137 -23.08 -16.42 -20.07
C GLN A 137 -22.66 -17.90 -20.17
N ARG A 138 -21.45 -18.25 -19.71
CA ARG A 138 -20.97 -19.64 -19.67
C ARG A 138 -21.78 -20.48 -18.70
N MET A 139 -22.05 -19.98 -17.49
CA MET A 139 -22.91 -20.66 -16.52
C MET A 139 -24.30 -20.94 -17.10
N TYR A 140 -24.87 -20.00 -17.85
CA TYR A 140 -26.15 -20.22 -18.52
C TYR A 140 -26.09 -21.32 -19.59
N MET A 141 -25.00 -21.40 -20.36
CA MET A 141 -24.77 -22.47 -21.34
C MET A 141 -24.60 -23.85 -20.67
N ASP A 142 -24.03 -23.86 -19.46
CA ASP A 142 -23.85 -25.07 -18.65
C ASP A 142 -25.13 -25.48 -17.89
N GLY A 143 -26.24 -24.77 -18.09
CA GLY A 143 -27.55 -25.10 -17.53
C GLY A 143 -27.82 -24.51 -16.13
N TYR A 144 -26.94 -23.65 -15.62
CA TYR A 144 -27.21 -22.89 -14.41
C TYR A 144 -28.25 -21.80 -14.68
N GLY A 145 -29.11 -21.55 -13.70
CA GLY A 145 -30.22 -20.61 -13.85
C GLY A 145 -30.50 -19.81 -12.57
N PRO A 146 -31.57 -19.01 -12.56
CA PRO A 146 -31.93 -18.12 -11.44
C PRO A 146 -32.22 -18.84 -10.12
N GLU A 147 -32.47 -20.15 -10.16
CA GLU A 147 -32.67 -20.99 -8.97
C GLU A 147 -31.33 -21.40 -8.33
N ASP A 148 -30.20 -21.21 -9.02
CA ASP A 148 -28.88 -21.55 -8.53
C ASP A 148 -28.26 -20.42 -7.69
N THR A 149 -27.75 -20.78 -6.52
CA THR A 149 -27.16 -19.82 -5.57
C THR A 149 -25.86 -19.19 -6.07
N GLU A 150 -25.06 -19.90 -6.86
CA GLU A 150 -23.81 -19.40 -7.43
C GLU A 150 -24.11 -18.46 -8.60
N PHE A 151 -25.09 -18.80 -9.44
CA PHE A 151 -25.56 -17.93 -10.51
C PHE A 151 -26.05 -16.58 -9.96
N ASN A 152 -26.83 -16.61 -8.87
CA ASN A 152 -27.30 -15.40 -8.21
C ASN A 152 -26.17 -14.54 -7.59
N LYS A 153 -25.10 -15.16 -7.09
CA LYS A 153 -23.92 -14.42 -6.58
C LYS A 153 -23.19 -13.70 -7.71
N VAL A 154 -22.96 -14.37 -8.84
CA VAL A 154 -22.33 -13.74 -10.01
C VAL A 154 -23.21 -12.62 -10.56
N GLN A 155 -24.52 -12.83 -10.63
CA GLN A 155 -25.46 -11.78 -11.03
C GLN A 155 -25.41 -10.58 -10.08
N SER A 156 -25.25 -10.82 -8.78
CA SER A 156 -25.10 -9.76 -7.78
C SER A 156 -23.80 -8.98 -7.96
N LEU A 157 -22.69 -9.66 -8.28
CA LEU A 157 -21.43 -8.99 -8.64
C LEU A 157 -21.60 -8.08 -9.86
N ILE A 158 -22.24 -8.55 -10.93
CA ILE A 158 -22.52 -7.73 -12.11
C ILE A 158 -23.33 -6.48 -11.74
N ARG A 159 -24.32 -6.60 -10.85
CA ARG A 159 -25.10 -5.45 -10.38
C ARG A 159 -24.25 -4.45 -9.59
N ILE A 160 -23.37 -4.93 -8.71
CA ILE A 160 -22.46 -4.07 -7.94
C ILE A 160 -21.53 -3.30 -8.88
N TYR A 161 -20.90 -3.96 -9.85
CA TYR A 161 -20.01 -3.30 -10.80
C TYR A 161 -20.75 -2.31 -11.71
N LYS A 162 -21.99 -2.61 -12.13
CA LYS A 162 -22.84 -1.66 -12.87
C LYS A 162 -23.15 -0.40 -12.06
N ASP A 163 -23.63 -0.56 -10.83
CA ASP A 163 -23.90 0.56 -9.92
C ASP A 163 -22.63 1.37 -9.65
N THR A 164 -21.49 0.70 -9.45
CA THR A 164 -20.19 1.36 -9.28
C THR A 164 -19.83 2.20 -10.51
N TYR A 165 -19.95 1.65 -11.72
CA TYR A 165 -19.67 2.38 -12.97
C TYR A 165 -20.57 3.62 -13.13
N GLU A 166 -21.86 3.49 -12.85
CA GLU A 166 -22.82 4.61 -12.92
C GLU A 166 -22.49 5.71 -11.91
N ARG A 167 -22.12 5.33 -10.68
CA ARG A 167 -21.70 6.29 -9.64
C ARG A 167 -20.39 6.98 -10.01
N LEU A 168 -19.42 6.27 -10.59
CA LEU A 168 -18.19 6.88 -11.10
C LEU A 168 -18.49 7.88 -12.23
N GLY A 169 -19.47 7.58 -13.10
CA GLY A 169 -19.98 8.52 -14.10
C GLY A 169 -20.59 9.79 -13.50
N SER A 170 -21.26 9.69 -12.35
CA SER A 170 -21.86 10.86 -11.69
C SER A 170 -20.84 11.81 -11.04
N LEU A 171 -19.61 11.35 -10.82
CA LEU A 171 -18.51 12.20 -10.31
C LEU A 171 -17.94 13.13 -11.39
N ASP A 172 -18.17 12.80 -12.65
CA ASP A 172 -17.76 13.58 -13.83
C ASP A 172 -18.60 14.86 -13.98
N ASP A 173 -19.88 14.80 -13.59
CA ASP A 173 -20.85 15.90 -13.69
C ASP A 173 -20.79 16.83 -12.45
N PHE A 174 -19.96 16.51 -11.45
CA PHE A 174 -19.64 17.39 -10.32
C PHE A 174 -18.62 18.45 -10.77
N ASP A 175 -19.03 19.23 -11.76
CA ASP A 175 -18.27 20.27 -12.44
C ASP A 175 -17.53 21.16 -11.43
N LEU A 176 -16.21 21.13 -11.57
CA LEU A 176 -15.15 21.92 -10.94
C LEU A 176 -15.28 23.44 -11.23
N LYS A 177 -16.50 23.98 -11.23
CA LYS A 177 -16.78 25.43 -11.29
C LYS A 177 -16.48 26.17 -9.99
N GLY A 178 -15.96 25.47 -8.98
CA GLY A 178 -15.66 26.03 -7.67
C GLY A 178 -14.18 25.98 -7.31
N LYS A 179 -13.43 26.98 -7.79
CA LYS A 179 -12.08 27.39 -7.36
C LYS A 179 -10.89 26.75 -8.07
N SER A 180 -10.42 27.50 -9.06
CA SER A 180 -9.00 27.68 -9.29
C SER A 180 -8.23 27.93 -7.98
N GLY A 181 -7.13 27.20 -7.80
CA GLY A 181 -6.09 27.57 -6.84
C GLY A 181 -5.92 26.62 -5.66
N LYS A 182 -5.28 25.48 -5.91
CA LYS A 182 -3.96 25.17 -5.35
C LYS A 182 -3.44 23.88 -5.97
N ARG A 183 -2.31 24.00 -6.67
CA ARG A 183 -1.39 22.88 -6.91
C ARG A 183 -0.93 22.38 -5.53
N TRP A 184 -1.03 21.07 -5.33
CA TRP A 184 -0.41 20.36 -4.21
C TRP A 184 0.95 19.88 -4.67
#